data_AF-A0A1Z1MLU2-F1
#
_entry.id   AF-A0A1Z1MLU2-F1
#
_cell.length_a   1.000
_cell.length_b   1.000
_cell.length_c   1.000
_cell.angle_alpha   90.00
_cell.angle_beta   90.00
_cell.angle_gamma   90.00
#
_symmetry.space_group_name_H-M   'P 1'
#
loop_
_entity.id
_entity.type
_entity.pdbx_description
1 polymer ?
#
loop_
_entity_poly.entity_id
_entity_poly.type
_entity_poly.pdbx_seq_one_letter_code
_entity_poly.pdbx_strand_id
1 'polypeptide(L)'
;MTKKIDFKKKIDLLMISLEILSIYEIEKIINNNNEKTIRNTAVSNNLIKLNSNIRNYNSSKPLKLTDIIKYIRLIYRVIQINTLYKIALYMLIDYKKSNKSRLTMQYMKKFMYIYFIKNEYYNNCKSLNYLYKINIKEVINTSIINLYIINKLKNISGIYFLIKYLCL
;
A
#
# COMPACT_ATOMS: atom_id res chain seq x y z
N MET A 1 -11.67 8.71 -21.03
CA MET A 1 -11.88 9.52 -19.81
C MET A 1 -11.36 8.74 -18.61
N THR A 2 -10.23 9.13 -18.05
CA THR A 2 -9.67 8.53 -16.83
C THR A 2 -10.50 8.98 -15.63
N LYS A 3 -11.30 8.07 -15.05
CA LYS A 3 -12.01 8.35 -13.80
C LYS A 3 -10.96 8.66 -12.72
N LYS A 4 -10.95 9.89 -12.22
CA LYS A 4 -10.03 10.31 -11.15
C LYS A 4 -10.26 9.40 -9.94
N ILE A 5 -9.24 8.66 -9.53
CA ILE A 5 -9.30 7.80 -8.34
C ILE A 5 -9.47 8.72 -7.13
N ASP A 6 -10.54 8.52 -6.37
CA ASP A 6 -10.82 9.29 -5.16
C ASP A 6 -9.69 9.15 -4.13
N PHE A 7 -9.46 10.20 -3.34
CA PHE A 7 -8.43 10.29 -2.31
C PHE A 7 -8.48 9.09 -1.35
N LYS A 8 -9.69 8.71 -0.89
CA LYS A 8 -9.89 7.54 -0.01
C LYS A 8 -9.40 6.27 -0.69
N LYS A 9 -9.75 6.07 -1.95
CA LYS A 9 -9.32 4.91 -2.73
C LYS A 9 -7.80 4.89 -2.91
N LYS A 10 -7.14 6.04 -3.15
CA LYS A 10 -5.67 6.10 -3.22
C LYS A 10 -5.01 5.73 -1.89
N ILE A 11 -5.56 6.18 -0.76
CA ILE A 11 -5.10 5.76 0.57
C ILE A 11 -5.26 4.26 0.74
N ASP A 12 -6.44 3.70 0.46
CA ASP A 12 -6.70 2.27 0.60
C ASP A 12 -5.72 1.43 -0.22
N LEU A 13 -5.46 1.85 -1.47
CA LEU A 13 -4.51 1.18 -2.34
C LEU A 13 -3.09 1.24 -1.78
N LEU A 14 -2.65 2.40 -1.29
CA LEU A 14 -1.34 2.55 -0.67
C LEU A 14 -1.23 1.69 0.60
N MET A 15 -2.32 1.58 1.38
CA MET A 15 -2.39 0.73 2.56
C MET A 15 -2.25 -0.75 2.24
N ILE A 16 -2.86 -1.23 1.14
CA ILE A 16 -2.66 -2.62 0.68
C ILE A 16 -1.18 -2.87 0.41
N SER A 17 -0.48 -1.94 -0.25
CA SER A 17 0.96 -2.07 -0.49
C SER A 17 1.75 -2.12 0.82
N LEU A 18 1.45 -1.25 1.79
CA LEU A 18 2.11 -1.23 3.09
C LEU A 18 1.88 -2.51 3.89
N GLU A 19 0.65 -3.02 3.89
CA GLU A 19 0.28 -4.29 4.53
C GLU A 19 1.09 -5.45 3.94
N ILE A 20 1.14 -5.57 2.62
CA ILE A 20 1.90 -6.63 1.96
C ILE A 20 3.39 -6.52 2.26
N LEU A 21 3.99 -5.33 2.14
CA LEU A 21 5.42 -5.15 2.43
C LEU A 21 5.76 -5.46 3.88
N SER A 22 4.87 -5.14 4.81
CA SER A 22 5.07 -5.44 6.23
C SER A 22 5.09 -6.93 6.52
N ILE A 23 4.26 -7.71 5.82
CA ILE A 23 4.25 -9.18 5.93
C ILE A 23 5.60 -9.73 5.44
N TYR A 24 6.12 -9.21 4.33
CA TYR A 24 7.44 -9.62 3.83
C TYR A 24 8.59 -9.24 4.76
N GLU A 25 8.52 -8.07 5.40
CA GLU A 25 9.51 -7.66 6.40
C GLU A 25 9.50 -8.64 7.60
N ILE A 26 8.31 -9.03 8.05
CA ILE A 26 8.13 -10.02 9.12
C ILE A 26 8.67 -11.40 8.70
N GLU A 27 8.30 -11.91 7.52
CA GLU A 27 8.78 -13.21 7.01
C GLU A 27 10.31 -13.26 6.88
N LYS A 28 10.93 -12.20 6.35
CA LYS A 28 12.39 -12.09 6.25
C LYS A 28 13.07 -12.05 7.62
N ILE A 29 12.43 -11.44 8.61
CA ILE A 29 12.94 -11.35 9.99
C ILE A 29 12.84 -12.69 10.70
N ILE A 30 11.71 -13.39 10.59
CA ILE A 30 11.49 -14.73 11.17
C ILE A 30 12.52 -15.72 10.63
N ASN A 31 12.76 -15.70 9.31
CA ASN A 31 13.73 -16.61 8.69
C ASN A 31 15.20 -16.32 9.07
N ASN A 32 15.49 -15.12 9.61
CA ASN A 32 16.83 -14.68 9.97
C ASN A 32 17.13 -14.82 11.48
N ASN A 33 16.33 -15.60 12.23
CA ASN A 33 16.55 -16.05 13.62
C ASN A 33 17.68 -15.30 14.34
N ASN A 34 17.33 -14.19 15.01
CA ASN A 34 17.94 -13.64 16.24
C ASN A 34 17.34 -12.23 16.53
N GLU A 35 16.69 -12.09 17.69
CA GLU A 35 16.42 -10.83 18.43
C GLU A 35 15.58 -9.70 17.80
N LYS A 36 14.43 -9.97 17.15
CA LYS A 36 13.55 -8.91 16.60
C LYS A 36 12.09 -8.91 17.07
N THR A 37 11.74 -9.68 18.09
CA THR A 37 10.37 -9.85 18.59
C THR A 37 9.70 -8.53 19.05
N ILE A 38 10.43 -7.60 19.67
CA ILE A 38 9.86 -6.34 20.20
C ILE A 38 9.58 -5.29 19.10
N ARG A 39 10.44 -5.21 18.07
CA ARG A 39 10.21 -4.29 16.95
C ARG A 39 9.03 -4.76 16.09
N ASN A 40 8.85 -6.07 15.98
CA ASN A 40 7.78 -6.70 15.21
C ASN A 40 6.37 -6.39 15.75
N THR A 41 6.19 -6.37 17.08
CA THR A 41 4.88 -6.02 17.69
C THR A 41 4.54 -4.55 17.48
N ALA A 42 5.51 -3.64 17.52
CA ALA A 42 5.27 -2.23 17.25
C ALA A 42 4.86 -1.95 15.79
N VAL A 43 5.47 -2.67 14.83
CA VAL A 43 5.16 -2.53 13.39
C VAL A 43 3.76 -3.05 13.08
N SER A 44 3.44 -4.27 13.53
CA SER A 44 2.11 -4.85 13.34
C SER A 44 1.04 -4.02 14.05
N ASN A 45 1.29 -3.57 15.28
CA ASN A 45 0.33 -2.75 16.03
C ASN A 45 0.10 -1.38 15.38
N ASN A 46 1.14 -0.73 14.84
CA ASN A 46 0.98 0.55 14.15
C ASN A 46 0.19 0.41 12.84
N LEU A 47 0.41 -0.66 12.07
CA LEU A 47 -0.34 -0.96 10.85
C LEU A 47 -1.79 -1.40 11.14
N ILE A 48 -2.00 -2.23 12.16
CA ILE A 48 -3.33 -2.63 12.64
C ILE A 48 -4.10 -1.40 13.11
N LYS A 49 -3.47 -0.51 13.88
CA LYS A 49 -4.06 0.76 14.34
C LYS A 49 -4.34 1.72 13.19
N LEU A 50 -3.52 1.73 12.14
CA LEU A 50 -3.78 2.51 10.93
C LEU A 50 -4.98 1.95 10.16
N ASN A 51 -5.01 0.63 9.97
CA ASN A 51 -6.13 -0.04 9.31
C ASN A 51 -7.44 0.17 10.08
N SER A 52 -7.46 0.10 11.41
CA SER A 52 -8.66 0.37 12.21
C SER A 52 -9.08 1.83 12.13
N ASN A 53 -8.14 2.78 12.22
CA ASN A 53 -8.44 4.21 12.11
C ASN A 53 -8.93 4.64 10.72
N ILE A 54 -8.46 3.99 9.65
CA ILE A 54 -8.95 4.23 8.28
C ILE A 54 -10.32 3.58 8.09
N ARG A 55 -10.49 2.31 8.51
CA ARG A 55 -11.75 1.56 8.33
C ARG A 55 -12.92 2.13 9.15
N ASN A 56 -12.64 2.69 10.33
CA ASN A 56 -13.66 3.31 11.17
C ASN A 56 -14.08 4.72 10.68
N TYR A 57 -13.45 5.23 9.62
CA TYR A 57 -13.80 6.52 9.07
C TYR A 57 -14.99 6.39 8.12
N ASN A 58 -16.18 6.79 8.58
CA ASN A 58 -17.43 6.68 7.83
C ASN A 58 -17.30 7.20 6.39
N SER A 59 -17.66 6.34 5.44
CA SER A 59 -17.60 6.60 3.99
C SER A 59 -18.46 7.80 3.57
N SER A 60 -19.50 8.13 4.34
CA SER A 60 -20.51 9.14 4.03
C SER A 60 -20.14 10.59 4.38
N LYS A 61 -19.08 10.84 5.17
CA LYS A 61 -18.68 12.21 5.53
C LYS A 61 -17.59 12.75 4.59
N PRO A 62 -17.69 14.04 4.17
CA PRO A 62 -16.61 14.70 3.46
C PRO A 62 -15.35 14.74 4.33
N LEU A 63 -14.20 14.45 3.72
CA LEU A 63 -12.91 14.53 4.39
C LEU A 63 -12.56 15.99 4.67
N LYS A 64 -12.32 16.34 5.94
CA LYS A 64 -11.77 17.66 6.27
C LYS A 64 -10.26 17.64 6.03
N LEU A 65 -9.68 18.82 5.79
CA LEU A 65 -8.23 18.98 5.63
C LEU A 65 -7.45 18.39 6.81
N THR A 66 -7.99 18.52 8.02
CA THR A 66 -7.40 17.95 9.24
C THR A 66 -7.26 16.44 9.18
N ASP A 67 -8.19 15.74 8.54
CA ASP A 67 -8.19 14.28 8.41
C ASP A 67 -7.16 13.84 7.35
N ILE A 68 -7.07 14.59 6.25
CA ILE A 68 -6.05 14.40 5.21
C ILE A 68 -4.63 14.51 5.81
N ILE A 69 -4.38 15.56 6.60
CA ILE A 69 -3.09 15.76 7.29
C ILE A 69 -2.79 14.62 8.27
N LYS A 70 -3.79 14.16 9.03
CA LYS A 70 -3.65 13.01 9.92
C LYS A 70 -3.24 11.75 9.17
N TYR A 71 -3.87 11.46 8.03
CA TYR A 71 -3.52 10.29 7.21
C TYR A 71 -2.11 10.38 6.64
N ILE A 72 -1.73 11.53 6.06
CA ILE A 72 -0.38 11.75 5.55
C ILE A 72 0.66 11.54 6.65
N ARG A 73 0.43 12.10 7.84
CA ARG A 73 1.33 11.96 8.99
C ARG A 73 1.45 10.51 9.45
N LEU A 74 0.34 9.77 9.51
CA LEU A 74 0.33 8.36 9.90
C LEU A 74 1.08 7.49 8.88
N ILE A 75 0.81 7.66 7.59
CA ILE A 75 1.47 6.93 6.49
C ILE A 75 2.98 7.20 6.52
N TYR A 76 3.37 8.47 6.64
CA TYR A 76 4.79 8.85 6.75
C TYR A 76 5.47 8.18 7.94
N ARG A 77 4.83 8.20 9.12
CA ARG A 77 5.37 7.59 10.34
C ARG A 77 5.58 6.07 10.17
N VAL A 78 4.63 5.36 9.58
CA VAL A 78 4.77 3.91 9.34
C VAL A 78 5.91 3.59 8.40
N ILE A 79 6.05 4.36 7.32
CA ILE A 79 7.12 4.13 6.35
C ILE A 79 8.49 4.45 6.93
N GLN A 80 8.60 5.45 7.81
CA GLN A 80 9.85 5.85 8.46
C GLN A 80 10.30 4.87 9.56
N ILE A 81 9.36 4.27 10.30
CA ILE A 81 9.71 3.29 11.35
C ILE A 81 10.26 2.00 10.74
N ASN A 82 9.88 1.70 9.50
CA ASN A 82 10.08 0.38 8.91
C ASN A 82 11.08 0.43 7.76
N THR A 83 11.82 -0.64 7.52
CA THR A 83 12.70 -0.73 6.34
C THR A 83 11.95 -1.01 5.04
N LEU A 84 10.63 -0.77 5.02
CA LEU A 84 9.73 -0.96 3.87
C LEU A 84 10.23 -0.25 2.62
N TYR A 85 10.84 0.93 2.75
CA TYR A 85 11.42 1.65 1.61
C TYR A 85 12.54 0.85 0.93
N LYS A 86 13.32 0.05 1.68
CA LYS A 86 14.38 -0.81 1.11
C LYS A 86 13.77 -1.96 0.31
N ILE A 87 12.71 -2.58 0.84
CA ILE A 87 11.98 -3.66 0.16
C ILE A 87 11.32 -3.10 -1.11
N ALA A 88 10.70 -1.92 -1.01
CA ALA A 88 10.10 -1.24 -2.16
C ALA A 88 11.15 -0.90 -3.24
N LEU A 89 12.31 -0.39 -2.85
CA LEU A 89 13.42 -0.12 -3.77
C LEU A 89 13.90 -1.40 -4.47
N TYR A 90 14.08 -2.49 -3.72
CA TYR A 90 14.46 -3.79 -4.29
C TYR A 90 13.44 -4.26 -5.34
N MET A 91 12.14 -4.25 -5.00
CA MET A 91 11.08 -4.64 -5.92
C MET A 91 11.00 -3.74 -7.16
N LEU A 92 11.27 -2.43 -7.03
CA LEU A 92 11.29 -1.50 -8.16
C LEU A 92 12.45 -1.77 -9.12
N ILE A 93 13.65 -2.04 -8.58
CA ILE A 93 14.82 -2.40 -9.39
C ILE A 93 14.55 -3.72 -10.11
N ASP A 94 13.99 -4.69 -9.40
CA ASP A 94 13.66 -6.01 -9.92
C ASP A 94 12.54 -5.97 -10.98
N TYR A 95 11.56 -5.07 -10.82
CA TYR A 95 10.48 -4.90 -11.79
C TYR A 95 10.96 -4.48 -13.19
N LYS A 96 12.06 -3.75 -13.27
CA LYS A 96 12.67 -3.32 -14.54
C LYS A 96 13.34 -4.45 -15.31
N LYS A 97 13.62 -5.58 -14.66
CA LYS A 97 14.26 -6.73 -15.29
C LYS A 97 13.27 -7.49 -16.18
N SER A 98 13.80 -8.17 -17.21
CA SER A 98 13.01 -9.08 -18.05
C SER A 98 12.39 -10.19 -17.20
N ASN A 99 13.21 -10.85 -16.37
CA ASN A 99 12.79 -11.88 -15.43
C ASN A 99 12.67 -11.30 -14.02
N LYS A 100 11.44 -11.22 -13.53
CA LYS A 100 11.12 -10.73 -12.19
C LYS A 100 11.39 -11.82 -11.16
N SER A 101 11.91 -11.44 -10.00
CA SER A 101 12.05 -12.35 -8.87
C SER A 101 10.69 -12.86 -8.39
N ARG A 102 10.72 -14.03 -7.75
CA ARG A 102 9.56 -14.62 -7.07
C ARG A 102 8.91 -13.63 -6.10
N LEU A 103 9.71 -12.86 -5.38
CA LEU A 103 9.24 -11.90 -4.38
C LEU A 103 8.41 -10.77 -5.02
N THR A 104 8.91 -10.17 -6.10
CA THR A 104 8.18 -9.13 -6.85
C THR A 104 6.89 -9.67 -7.46
N MET A 105 6.92 -10.89 -8.01
CA MET A 105 5.71 -11.54 -8.53
C MET A 105 4.68 -11.84 -7.44
N GLN A 106 5.12 -12.31 -6.26
CA GLN A 106 4.22 -12.58 -5.15
C GLN A 106 3.60 -11.28 -4.61
N TYR A 107 4.36 -10.20 -4.52
CA TYR A 107 3.83 -8.88 -4.17
C TYR A 107 2.69 -8.47 -5.11
N MET A 108 2.91 -8.54 -6.43
CA MET A 108 1.88 -8.18 -7.42
C MET A 108 0.65 -9.07 -7.31
N LYS A 109 0.84 -10.39 -7.19
CA LYS A 109 -0.26 -11.35 -7.03
C LYS A 109 -1.08 -11.07 -5.78
N LYS A 110 -0.42 -10.80 -4.65
CA LYS A 110 -1.08 -10.49 -3.38
C LYS A 110 -1.78 -9.14 -3.42
N PHE A 111 -1.18 -8.14 -4.06
CA PHE A 111 -1.81 -6.84 -4.27
C PHE A 111 -3.08 -6.98 -5.10
N MET A 112 -3.01 -7.69 -6.24
CA MET A 112 -4.18 -7.96 -7.07
C MET A 112 -5.25 -8.70 -6.28
N TYR A 113 -4.90 -9.76 -5.57
CA TYR A 113 -5.84 -10.53 -4.75
C TYR A 113 -6.58 -9.65 -3.73
N ILE A 114 -5.85 -8.87 -2.92
CA ILE A 114 -6.46 -7.99 -1.92
C ILE A 114 -7.26 -6.87 -2.61
N TYR A 115 -6.77 -6.32 -3.72
CA TYR A 115 -7.50 -5.33 -4.52
C TYR A 115 -8.85 -5.89 -4.96
N PHE A 116 -8.89 -7.07 -5.57
CA PHE A 116 -10.12 -7.67 -6.08
C PHE A 116 -11.09 -8.01 -4.95
N ILE A 117 -10.62 -8.62 -3.86
CA ILE A 117 -11.48 -8.92 -2.70
C ILE A 117 -12.08 -7.66 -2.09
N LYS A 118 -11.27 -6.61 -1.88
CA LYS A 118 -11.79 -5.35 -1.35
C LYS A 118 -12.72 -4.65 -2.35
N ASN A 119 -12.47 -4.76 -3.65
CA ASN A 119 -13.28 -4.11 -4.67
C ASN A 119 -14.60 -4.85 -4.94
N GLU A 120 -14.66 -6.17 -4.76
CA GLU A 120 -15.91 -6.95 -4.64
C GLU A 120 -16.70 -6.58 -3.37
N TYR A 121 -16.01 -6.13 -2.32
CA TYR A 121 -16.65 -5.56 -1.13
C TYR A 121 -17.22 -4.15 -1.38
N TYR A 122 -16.58 -3.37 -2.26
CA TYR A 122 -17.05 -2.02 -2.65
C TYR A 122 -18.13 -2.03 -3.73
N ASN A 123 -18.16 -3.08 -4.57
CA ASN A 123 -19.18 -3.28 -5.60
C ASN A 123 -19.80 -4.64 -5.37
N ASN A 124 -21.07 -4.68 -4.93
CA ASN A 124 -21.94 -5.87 -4.73
C ASN A 124 -22.08 -6.82 -5.94
N CYS A 125 -21.13 -6.89 -6.86
CA CYS A 125 -21.19 -7.65 -8.09
C CYS A 125 -20.30 -8.90 -7.97
N LYS A 126 -20.89 -10.00 -7.49
CA LYS A 126 -20.35 -11.38 -7.56
C LYS A 126 -20.23 -11.93 -9.00
N SER A 127 -20.22 -11.09 -10.04
CA SER A 127 -20.27 -11.56 -11.42
C SER A 127 -18.89 -11.54 -12.07
N LEU A 128 -18.50 -12.68 -12.65
CA LEU A 128 -17.28 -12.87 -13.47
C LEU A 128 -17.10 -11.76 -14.53
N ASN A 129 -18.19 -11.17 -15.02
CA ASN A 129 -18.17 -10.08 -16.01
C ASN A 129 -17.51 -8.78 -15.50
N TYR A 130 -17.49 -8.52 -14.18
CA TYR A 130 -16.82 -7.35 -13.62
C TYR A 130 -15.29 -7.49 -13.64
N LEU A 131 -14.76 -8.71 -13.48
CA LEU A 131 -13.32 -8.99 -13.57
C LEU A 131 -12.78 -8.66 -14.97
N TYR A 132 -13.54 -8.93 -16.03
CA TYR A 132 -13.19 -8.58 -17.40
C TYR A 132 -13.17 -7.07 -17.68
N LYS A 133 -13.85 -6.28 -16.85
CA LYS A 133 -13.90 -4.80 -16.99
C LYS A 133 -12.74 -4.11 -16.26
N ILE A 134 -12.08 -4.80 -15.34
CA ILE A 134 -10.92 -4.27 -14.62
C ILE A 134 -9.66 -4.47 -15.46
N ASN A 135 -9.01 -3.35 -15.78
CA ASN A 135 -7.74 -3.39 -16.48
C ASN A 135 -6.63 -3.87 -15.52
N ILE A 136 -6.26 -5.16 -15.62
CA ILE A 136 -5.19 -5.77 -14.81
C ILE A 136 -3.90 -4.96 -14.87
N LYS A 137 -3.57 -4.41 -16.05
CA LYS A 137 -2.39 -3.56 -16.25
C LYS A 137 -2.45 -2.30 -15.38
N GLU A 138 -3.63 -1.70 -15.21
CA GLU A 138 -3.83 -0.52 -14.36
C GLU A 138 -3.64 -0.85 -12.88
N VAL A 139 -4.14 -2.01 -12.42
CA VAL A 139 -3.96 -2.48 -11.04
C VAL A 139 -2.48 -2.74 -10.75
N ILE A 140 -1.78 -3.40 -11.66
CA ILE A 140 -0.34 -3.65 -11.53
C ILE A 140 0.42 -2.32 -11.53
N ASN A 141 0.14 -1.40 -12.46
CA ASN A 141 0.77 -0.09 -12.51
C ASN A 141 0.56 0.68 -11.20
N THR A 142 -0.65 0.64 -10.65
CA THR A 142 -0.98 1.25 -9.34
C THR A 142 -0.12 0.65 -8.23
N SER A 143 0.03 -0.67 -8.20
CA SER A 143 0.88 -1.35 -7.22
C SER A 143 2.35 -0.92 -7.30
N ILE A 144 2.85 -0.63 -8.52
CA ILE A 144 4.22 -0.17 -8.75
C ILE A 144 4.38 1.31 -8.38
N ILE A 145 3.40 2.15 -8.71
CA ILE A 145 3.38 3.56 -8.27
C ILE A 145 3.40 3.63 -6.75
N ASN A 146 2.65 2.78 -6.04
CA ASN A 146 2.69 2.73 -4.58
C ASN A 146 4.09 2.40 -4.06
N LEU A 147 4.78 1.41 -4.64
CA LEU A 147 6.18 1.11 -4.28
C LEU A 147 7.09 2.33 -4.49
N TYR A 148 6.90 3.05 -5.60
CA TYR A 148 7.64 4.29 -5.87
C TYR A 148 7.41 5.35 -4.80
N ILE A 149 6.16 5.59 -4.41
CA ILE A 149 5.82 6.56 -3.35
C ILE A 149 6.43 6.15 -2.01
N ILE A 150 6.32 4.88 -1.63
CA ILE A 150 6.93 4.34 -0.41
C ILE A 150 8.45 4.54 -0.41
N ASN A 151 9.11 4.27 -1.54
CA ASN A 151 10.56 4.49 -1.68
C ASN A 151 10.94 5.98 -1.58
N LYS A 152 10.15 6.89 -2.18
CA LYS A 152 10.41 8.34 -2.12
C LYS A 152 10.22 8.93 -0.73
N LEU A 153 9.35 8.32 0.09
CA LEU A 153 9.08 8.77 1.46
C LEU A 153 10.24 8.56 2.44
N LYS A 154 11.34 7.93 2.02
CA LYS A 154 12.60 7.89 2.79
C LYS A 154 13.14 9.29 3.12
N ASN A 155 13.02 10.24 2.19
CA ASN A 155 13.57 11.59 2.32
C ASN A 155 12.49 12.57 2.79
N ILE A 156 12.89 13.70 3.38
CA ILE A 156 11.98 14.76 3.86
C ILE A 156 11.10 15.30 2.71
N SER A 157 11.69 15.47 1.52
CA SER A 157 10.97 15.84 0.30
C SER A 157 9.99 14.77 -0.20
N GLY A 158 10.02 13.57 0.36
CA GLY A 158 9.11 12.48 0.07
C GLY A 158 7.65 12.79 0.40
N ILE A 159 7.40 13.63 1.42
CA ILE A 159 6.04 14.05 1.80
C ILE A 159 5.36 14.79 0.64
N TYR A 160 6.10 15.60 -0.12
CA TYR A 160 5.58 16.26 -1.32
C TYR A 160 5.09 15.24 -2.35
N PHE A 161 5.84 14.17 -2.60
CA PHE A 161 5.42 13.10 -3.52
C PHE A 161 4.17 12.38 -3.04
N LEU A 162 4.03 12.15 -1.73
CA LEU A 162 2.83 11.55 -1.15
C LEU A 162 1.60 12.46 -1.31
N ILE A 163 1.74 13.76 -1.02
CA ILE A 163 0.66 14.74 -1.23
C ILE A 163 0.26 14.79 -2.70
N LYS A 164 1.24 14.89 -3.61
CA LYS A 164 1.00 14.89 -5.05
C LYS A 164 0.29 13.62 -5.49
N TYR A 165 0.71 12.47 -4.99
CA TYR A 165 0.07 11.19 -5.30
C TYR A 165 -1.39 11.14 -4.81
N LEU A 166 -1.66 11.56 -3.57
CA LEU A 166 -3.00 11.45 -2.98
C LEU A 166 -3.98 12.50 -3.51
N CYS A 167 -3.55 13.74 -3.71
CA CYS A 167 -4.45 14.88 -3.96
C CYS A 167 -4.54 15.31 -5.42
N LEU A 168 -3.48 15.10 -6.22
CA LEU A 168 -3.43 15.53 -7.63
C LEU A 168 -3.79 14.37 -8.56
#